data_AF-A0A1J9QH99-F1
#
_entry.id   AF-A0A1J9QH99-F1
#
_cell.length_a   1.000
_cell.length_b   1.000
_cell.length_c   1.000
_cell.angle_alpha   90.00
_cell.angle_beta   90.00
_cell.angle_gamma   90.00
#
_symmetry.space_group_name_H-M   'P 1'
#
loop_
_entity.id
_entity.type
_entity.pdbx_description
1 polymer ?
#
loop_
_entity_poly.entity_id
_entity_poly.type
_entity_poly.pdbx_seq_one_letter_code
_entity_poly.pdbx_strand_id
1 'polypeptide(L)'
;MEVACYSQYSDQEEVADYFQVAVDLFKQVDTYQALKDAGPVPDSSMAYDLSEIQDAISAEHSQEVTLKWERGKLKEVWYFWNVRGNVQTGEWVSTSPAGSGSSCPRAGITYLPKL
;
A
#
# COMPACT_ATOMS: atom_id res chain seq x y z
N MET A 1 -5.32 9.35 15.58
CA MET A 1 -5.40 10.83 15.73
C MET A 1 -6.00 11.10 17.09
N GLU A 2 -5.39 11.99 17.86
CA GLU A 2 -5.80 12.20 19.25
C GLU A 2 -6.50 13.56 19.37
N VAL A 3 -7.69 13.56 19.97
CA VAL A 3 -8.54 14.76 20.11
C VAL A 3 -7.84 15.88 20.88
N ALA A 4 -6.96 15.53 21.83
CA ALA A 4 -6.18 16.48 22.62
C ALA A 4 -5.14 17.25 21.80
N CYS A 5 -4.84 16.84 20.57
CA CYS A 5 -3.93 17.54 19.67
C CYS A 5 -4.59 18.70 18.91
N TYR A 6 -5.91 18.86 18.99
CA TYR A 6 -6.65 19.93 18.33
C TYR A 6 -6.75 21.16 19.24
N SER A 7 -6.43 22.34 18.69
CA SER A 7 -6.53 23.59 19.45
C SER A 7 -7.97 24.09 19.62
N GLN A 8 -8.85 23.76 18.69
CA GLN A 8 -10.28 24.09 18.69
C GLN A 8 -11.09 22.91 18.13
N TYR A 9 -11.09 21.80 18.87
CA TYR A 9 -11.73 20.56 18.44
C TYR A 9 -13.23 20.73 18.19
N SER A 10 -13.69 20.26 17.03
CA SER A 10 -15.09 19.95 16.78
C SER A 10 -15.34 18.45 16.92
N ASP A 11 -16.53 18.08 17.38
CA ASP A 11 -16.94 16.69 17.52
C ASP A 11 -16.67 15.87 16.24
N GLN A 12 -15.89 14.79 16.39
CA GLN A 12 -15.49 13.81 15.37
C GLN A 12 -14.62 14.36 14.21
N GLU A 13 -13.99 15.53 14.39
CA GLU A 13 -13.05 16.12 13.42
C GLU A 13 -11.91 15.14 13.07
N GLU A 14 -11.41 14.39 14.04
CA GLU A 14 -10.35 13.39 13.88
C GLU A 14 -10.74 12.19 13.03
N VAL A 15 -12.03 11.88 12.95
CA VAL A 15 -12.53 10.80 12.09
C VAL A 15 -12.45 11.23 10.63
N ALA A 16 -12.91 12.44 10.31
CA ALA A 16 -12.84 12.98 8.96
C ALA A 16 -11.38 13.12 8.50
N ASP A 17 -10.51 13.66 9.36
CA ASP A 17 -9.09 13.81 9.07
C ASP A 17 -8.39 12.47 8.83
N TYR A 18 -8.75 11.42 9.59
CA TYR A 18 -8.18 10.09 9.40
C TYR A 18 -8.47 9.55 7.99
N PHE A 19 -9.73 9.63 7.55
CA PHE A 19 -10.10 9.16 6.20
C PHE A 19 -9.46 10.03 5.12
N GLN A 20 -9.36 11.34 5.34
CA GLN A 20 -8.71 12.25 4.40
C GLN A 20 -7.24 11.87 4.21
N VAL A 21 -6.47 11.72 5.30
CA VAL A 21 -5.06 11.31 5.23
C VAL A 21 -4.89 9.93 4.59
N ALA A 22 -5.77 8.97 4.90
CA ALA A 22 -5.73 7.65 4.27
C ALA A 22 -5.91 7.72 2.74
N VAL A 23 -6.85 8.56 2.28
CA VAL A 23 -7.08 8.79 0.84
C VAL A 23 -5.89 9.53 0.21
N ASP A 24 -5.32 10.51 0.88
CA ASP A 24 -4.20 11.29 0.37
C ASP A 24 -2.92 10.46 0.26
N LEU A 25 -2.66 9.54 1.19
CA LEU A 25 -1.59 8.55 1.07
C LEU A 25 -1.86 7.54 -0.05
N PHE A 26 -3.10 7.04 -0.15
CA PHE A 26 -3.47 6.10 -1.21
C PHE A 26 -3.24 6.68 -2.61
N LYS A 27 -3.54 7.97 -2.81
CA LYS A 27 -3.31 8.66 -4.08
C LYS A 27 -1.84 8.83 -4.45
N GLN A 28 -0.91 8.66 -3.51
CA GLN A 28 0.54 8.72 -3.78
C GLN A 28 1.09 7.40 -4.32
N VAL A 29 0.33 6.31 -4.27
CA VAL A 29 0.79 4.96 -4.65
C VAL A 29 -0.21 4.27 -5.57
N ASP A 30 -0.11 4.51 -6.88
CA ASP A 30 -0.95 3.82 -7.87
C ASP A 30 -0.42 2.42 -8.16
N THR A 31 -0.80 1.48 -7.31
CA THR A 31 -0.38 0.07 -7.39
C THR A 31 -0.70 -0.56 -8.74
N TYR A 32 -1.86 -0.23 -9.31
CA TYR A 32 -2.28 -0.82 -10.59
C TYR A 32 -1.41 -0.28 -11.73
N GLN A 33 -1.19 1.03 -11.74
CA GLN A 33 -0.40 1.67 -12.78
C GLN A 33 1.05 1.21 -12.71
N ALA A 34 1.65 1.13 -11.52
CA ALA A 34 3.00 0.61 -11.32
C ALA A 34 3.18 -0.82 -11.85
N LEU A 35 2.23 -1.71 -11.55
CA LEU A 35 2.23 -3.09 -12.08
C LEU A 35 2.07 -3.10 -13.60
N LYS A 36 1.12 -2.34 -14.13
CA LYS A 36 0.84 -2.27 -15.56
C LYS A 36 2.05 -1.79 -16.37
N ASP A 37 2.74 -0.76 -15.88
CA ASP A 37 3.91 -0.19 -16.56
C ASP A 37 5.12 -1.14 -16.54
N ALA A 38 5.23 -2.00 -15.54
CA ALA A 38 6.23 -3.06 -15.47
C ALA A 38 5.83 -4.33 -16.24
N GLY A 39 4.57 -4.46 -16.65
CA GLY A 39 4.05 -5.59 -17.43
C GLY A 39 2.97 -6.43 -16.73
N PRO A 40 3.03 -6.72 -15.41
CA PRO A 40 1.96 -7.44 -14.72
C PRO A 40 0.59 -6.75 -14.83
N VAL A 41 -0.37 -7.45 -15.42
CA VAL A 41 -1.77 -7.00 -15.54
C VAL A 41 -2.72 -8.08 -15.04
N PRO A 42 -3.96 -7.72 -14.65
CA PRO A 42 -4.95 -8.71 -14.26
C PRO A 42 -5.25 -9.67 -15.42
N ASP A 43 -5.01 -10.96 -15.23
CA ASP A 43 -5.23 -12.01 -16.22
C ASP A 43 -5.51 -13.36 -15.53
N SER A 44 -6.49 -14.12 -16.03
CA SER A 44 -6.91 -15.39 -15.42
C SER A 44 -6.06 -16.61 -15.81
N SER A 45 -5.20 -16.46 -16.82
CA SER A 45 -4.34 -17.52 -17.39
C SER A 45 -2.86 -17.32 -17.09
N MET A 46 -2.46 -16.11 -16.70
CA MET A 46 -1.08 -15.77 -16.38
C MET A 46 -0.76 -15.97 -14.89
N ALA A 47 0.52 -16.20 -14.63
CA ALA A 47 1.09 -16.17 -13.30
C ALA A 47 2.43 -15.43 -13.35
N TYR A 48 2.76 -14.73 -12.27
CA TYR A 48 3.94 -13.89 -12.16
C TYR A 48 4.87 -14.38 -11.06
N ASP A 49 6.14 -14.01 -11.17
CA ASP A 49 7.13 -14.18 -10.11
C ASP A 49 6.98 -13.08 -9.05
N LEU A 50 7.34 -13.41 -7.81
CA LEU A 50 7.28 -12.47 -6.70
C LEU A 50 8.14 -11.24 -6.97
N SER A 51 9.32 -11.42 -7.55
CA SER A 51 10.22 -10.31 -7.89
C SER A 51 9.59 -9.36 -8.91
N GLU A 52 8.88 -9.87 -9.92
CA GLU A 52 8.22 -9.01 -10.93
C GLU A 52 7.19 -8.08 -10.28
N ILE A 53 6.39 -8.61 -9.35
CA ILE A 53 5.38 -7.83 -8.61
C ILE A 53 6.05 -6.90 -7.59
N GLN A 54 7.01 -7.42 -6.83
CA GLN A 54 7.69 -6.67 -5.76
C GLN A 54 8.49 -5.50 -6.33
N ASP A 55 9.28 -5.72 -7.37
CA ASP A 55 10.14 -4.69 -7.97
C ASP A 55 9.30 -3.57 -8.60
N ALA A 56 8.23 -3.93 -9.31
CA ALA A 56 7.30 -2.97 -9.91
C ALA A 56 6.69 -2.03 -8.87
N ILE A 57 6.17 -2.59 -7.77
CA ILE A 57 5.51 -1.81 -6.72
C ILE A 57 6.52 -1.02 -5.89
N SER A 58 7.69 -1.59 -5.61
CA SER A 58 8.71 -0.93 -4.80
C SER A 58 9.32 0.28 -5.52
N ALA A 59 9.34 0.30 -6.85
CA ALA A 59 9.78 1.44 -7.64
C ALA A 59 8.90 2.69 -7.40
N GLU A 60 7.58 2.51 -7.30
CA GLU A 60 6.63 3.59 -7.01
C GLU A 60 6.83 4.14 -5.59
N HIS A 61 7.01 3.25 -4.61
CA HIS A 61 7.11 3.62 -3.19
C HIS A 61 8.54 3.98 -2.74
N SER A 62 9.54 3.75 -3.59
CA SER A 62 10.98 3.82 -3.28
C SER A 62 11.44 2.94 -2.11
N GLN A 63 10.61 1.98 -1.69
CA GLN A 63 10.84 1.05 -0.59
C GLN A 63 10.09 -0.25 -0.86
N GLU A 64 10.58 -1.36 -0.29
CA GLU A 64 9.84 -2.62 -0.33
C GLU A 64 8.46 -2.49 0.34
N VAL A 65 7.55 -3.35 -0.08
CA VAL A 65 6.17 -3.45 0.43
C VAL A 65 5.90 -4.86 0.94
N THR A 66 4.90 -5.03 1.80
CA THR A 66 4.44 -6.37 2.18
C THR A 66 3.32 -6.82 1.25
N LEU A 67 3.58 -7.88 0.49
CA LEU A 67 2.58 -8.52 -0.36
C LEU A 67 1.92 -9.69 0.38
N LYS A 68 0.59 -9.68 0.45
CA LYS A 68 -0.18 -10.80 1.00
C LYS A 68 -0.88 -11.57 -0.10
N TRP A 69 -0.76 -12.88 0.03
CA TRP A 69 -1.34 -13.87 -0.85
C TRP A 69 -2.41 -14.65 -0.12
N GLU A 70 -3.52 -14.91 -0.81
CA GLU A 70 -4.61 -15.73 -0.30
C GLU A 70 -5.13 -16.66 -1.41
N ARG A 71 -5.14 -17.98 -1.14
CA ARG A 71 -5.74 -19.02 -2.02
C ARG A 71 -5.34 -18.92 -3.50
N GLY A 72 -4.05 -18.76 -3.80
CA GLY A 72 -3.56 -18.69 -5.18
C GLY A 72 -3.29 -17.28 -5.68
N LYS A 73 -3.79 -16.25 -5.00
CA LYS A 73 -4.01 -14.93 -5.59
C LYS A 73 -3.34 -13.83 -4.78
N LEU A 74 -2.78 -12.84 -5.47
CA LEU A 74 -2.41 -11.58 -4.84
C LEU A 74 -3.67 -10.92 -4.25
N LYS A 75 -3.62 -10.58 -2.97
CA LYS A 75 -4.80 -10.11 -2.20
C LYS A 75 -4.61 -8.74 -1.60
N GLU A 76 -3.44 -8.46 -1.03
CA GLU A 76 -3.17 -7.19 -0.36
C GLU A 76 -1.75 -6.70 -0.65
N VAL A 77 -1.59 -5.38 -0.67
CA VAL A 77 -0.31 -4.68 -0.76
C VAL A 77 -0.27 -3.68 0.38
N TRP A 78 0.71 -3.83 1.26
CA TRP A 78 0.85 -2.97 2.43
C TRP A 78 2.08 -2.09 2.25
N TYR A 79 1.84 -0.79 2.14
CA TYR A 79 2.86 0.25 2.08
C TYR A 79 3.13 0.77 3.48
N PHE A 80 4.40 1.11 3.74
CA PHE A 80 4.84 1.56 5.06
C PHE A 80 5.45 2.95 4.98
N TRP A 81 5.09 3.79 5.94
CA TRP A 81 5.63 5.12 6.12
C TRP A 81 6.00 5.35 7.58
N ASN A 82 7.08 6.09 7.80
CA ASN A 82 7.32 6.81 9.04
C ASN A 82 6.67 8.20 8.94
N VAL A 83 6.34 8.78 10.09
CA VAL A 83 5.77 10.12 10.15
C VAL A 83 6.69 11.05 10.93
N ARG A 84 7.01 12.20 10.34
CA ARG A 84 7.69 13.31 11.03
C ARG A 84 6.66 14.37 11.38
N GLY A 85 6.46 14.59 12.68
CA GLY A 85 5.38 15.43 13.19
C GLY A 85 4.15 14.60 13.55
N ASN A 86 2.96 15.19 13.41
CA ASN A 86 1.71 14.50 13.70
C ASN A 86 1.16 13.78 12.46
N VAL A 87 0.26 12.83 12.67
CA VAL A 87 -0.34 12.02 11.57
C VAL A 87 -1.34 12.78 10.69
N GLN A 88 -1.77 14.00 11.06
CA GLN A 88 -2.74 14.79 10.26
C GLN A 88 -2.06 15.66 9.21
N THR A 89 -0.94 16.27 9.57
CA THR A 89 -0.28 17.36 8.82
C THR A 89 1.23 17.17 8.71
N GLY A 90 1.76 16.13 9.35
CA GLY A 90 3.18 15.81 9.29
C GLY A 90 3.63 15.28 7.93
N GLU A 91 4.94 15.14 7.80
CA GLU A 91 5.56 14.59 6.60
C GLU A 91 5.55 13.06 6.70
N TRP A 92 4.91 12.41 5.73
CA TRP A 92 4.90 10.96 5.56
C TRP A 92 6.06 10.53 4.68
N VAL A 93 6.96 9.72 5.22
CA VAL A 93 8.21 9.31 4.56
C VAL A 93 8.20 7.79 4.38
N SER A 94 8.29 7.32 3.13
CA SER A 94 8.34 5.90 2.81
C SER A 94 9.44 5.19 3.60
N THR A 95 9.15 3.99 4.10
CA THR A 95 10.10 3.16 4.85
C THR A 95 9.99 1.70 4.46
N SER A 96 11.05 0.93 4.77
CA SER A 96 11.02 -0.52 4.65
C SER A 96 9.91 -1.13 5.51
N PRO A 97 9.35 -2.30 5.13
CA PRO A 97 8.27 -2.94 5.87
C PRO A 97 8.61 -3.21 7.34
N ALA A 98 7.60 -3.10 8.20
CA ALA A 98 7.66 -3.52 9.59
C ALA A 98 6.69 -4.67 9.85
N GLY A 99 7.02 -5.55 10.81
CA GLY A 99 6.20 -6.71 11.17
C GLY A 99 6.40 -7.91 10.23
N SER A 100 5.34 -8.69 10.03
CA SER A 100 5.42 -9.92 9.23
C SER A 100 5.55 -9.60 7.74
N GLY A 101 6.62 -10.08 7.11
CA GLY A 101 6.90 -9.89 5.69
C GLY A 101 5.88 -10.52 4.73
N SER A 102 6.27 -10.62 3.46
CA SER A 102 5.40 -11.18 2.43
C SER A 102 5.03 -12.64 2.71
N SER A 103 3.77 -13.00 2.45
CA SER A 103 3.29 -14.39 2.48
C SER A 103 3.18 -15.02 1.09
N CYS A 104 3.62 -14.30 0.05
CA CYS A 104 3.55 -14.77 -1.33
C CYS A 104 4.59 -15.87 -1.60
N PRO A 105 4.27 -16.89 -2.41
CA PRO A 105 5.27 -17.80 -2.94
C PRO A 105 6.22 -17.06 -3.89
N ARG A 106 7.41 -17.62 -4.15
CA ARG A 106 8.40 -17.00 -5.05
C ARG A 106 7.95 -16.89 -6.50
N ALA A 107 7.04 -17.76 -6.94
CA ALA A 107 6.53 -17.86 -8.30
C ALA A 107 5.08 -18.36 -8.28
N GLY A 108 4.40 -18.22 -9.42
CA GLY A 108 3.04 -18.74 -9.58
C GLY A 108 1.97 -17.84 -8.95
N ILE A 109 2.24 -16.55 -8.77
CA ILE A 109 1.29 -15.60 -8.19
C ILE A 109 0.27 -15.22 -9.25
N THR A 110 -1.01 -15.49 -8.99
CA THR A 110 -2.09 -15.06 -9.90
C THR A 110 -2.60 -13.68 -9.53
N TYR A 111 -2.74 -12.81 -10.52
CA TYR A 111 -3.36 -11.49 -10.39
C TYR A 111 -4.62 -11.45 -11.23
N LEU A 112 -5.79 -11.58 -10.60
CA LEU A 112 -7.04 -11.79 -11.34
C LEU A 112 -7.75 -10.49 -11.72
N PRO A 113 -8.44 -10.46 -12.87
CA PRO A 113 -9.37 -9.38 -13.21
C PRO A 113 -10.45 -9.21 -12.14
N LYS A 114 -10.91 -7.97 -11.97
CA LYS A 114 -12.10 -7.68 -11.15
C LYS A 114 -13.34 -8.20 -11.89
N LEU A 115 -14.27 -8.77 -11.13
CA LEU A 115 -15.59 -9.19 -11.61
C LEU A 115 -16.52 -7.98 -11.80
#